data_AF-G0KUD4-F1
#
_entry.id   AF-G0KUD4-F1
#
_cell.length_a   1.000
_cell.length_b   1.000
_cell.length_c   1.000
_cell.angle_alpha   90.00
_cell.angle_beta   90.00
_cell.angle_gamma   90.00
#
_symmetry.space_group_name_H-M   'P 1'
#
loop_
_entity.id
_entity.type
_entity.pdbx_description
1 polymer ?
#
loop_
_entity_poly.entity_id
_entity_poly.type
_entity_poly.pdbx_seq_one_letter_code
_entity_poly.pdbx_strand_id
1 'polypeptide(L)'
;MSTETPTNGDGETLCAWCGRGPVPPSRGTKPRAYCSRSCVQRAHESRKLRKKLLGAYMKGRAEEAELRGGKSRDDAGKSRDFPGRQAPAKSRDFPKPQVNPGVPRPAVPVTSAPRSKGRRPLLPPAPGVTRETLPLFGDDDTQPGPLDGRADTE
;
A
#
# COMPACT_ATOMS: atom_id res chain seq x y z
N MET A 1 7.76 8.21 14.29
CA MET A 1 8.59 8.02 13.08
C MET A 1 9.11 9.39 12.70
N SER A 2 10.37 9.67 13.02
CA SER A 2 11.01 10.96 12.77
C SER A 2 10.87 11.32 11.29
N THR A 3 10.22 12.43 11.00
CA THR A 3 10.03 12.97 9.64
C THR A 3 11.24 13.81 9.23
N GLU A 4 12.44 13.35 9.59
CA GLU A 4 13.66 14.02 9.18
C GLU A 4 13.79 13.81 7.67
N THR A 5 13.72 14.91 6.94
CA THR A 5 13.83 14.87 5.48
C THR A 5 15.30 14.59 5.19
N PRO A 6 15.63 13.55 4.41
CA PRO A 6 17.02 13.20 4.15
C PRO A 6 17.74 14.42 3.58
N THR A 7 18.96 14.68 4.03
CA THR A 7 19.79 15.81 3.58
C THR A 7 21.08 15.28 2.96
N ASN A 8 21.57 15.97 1.93
CA ASN A 8 22.87 15.70 1.32
C ASN A 8 24.02 16.26 2.19
N GLY A 9 25.26 15.87 1.87
CA GLY A 9 26.47 16.42 2.49
C GLY A 9 26.59 17.94 2.37
N ASP A 10 25.94 18.54 1.36
CA ASP A 10 25.88 20.00 1.14
C ASP A 10 24.75 20.69 1.93
N GLY A 11 24.00 19.96 2.76
CA GLY A 11 22.87 20.48 3.54
C GLY A 11 21.55 20.62 2.75
N GLU A 12 21.52 20.25 1.47
CA GLU A 12 20.31 20.31 0.66
C GLU A 12 19.31 19.20 1.02
N THR A 13 18.02 19.55 1.08
CA THR A 13 16.95 18.57 1.33
C THR A 13 16.73 17.66 0.10
N LEU A 14 16.79 16.36 0.34
CA LEU A 14 16.56 15.31 -0.63
C LEU A 14 15.11 14.85 -0.64
N CYS A 15 14.68 14.34 -1.79
CA CYS A 15 13.38 13.73 -1.94
C CYS A 15 13.19 12.55 -0.96
N ALA A 16 12.19 12.63 -0.10
CA ALA A 16 11.87 11.58 0.88
C ALA A 16 11.45 10.24 0.26
N TRP A 17 11.14 10.20 -1.04
CA TRP A 17 10.78 8.95 -1.74
C TRP A 17 11.97 8.30 -2.45
N CYS A 18 12.68 9.06 -3.28
CA CYS A 18 13.73 8.48 -4.12
C CYS A 18 15.14 8.70 -3.58
N GLY A 19 15.35 9.64 -2.66
CA GLY A 19 16.66 9.97 -2.07
C GLY A 19 17.71 10.49 -3.05
N ARG A 20 17.39 10.65 -4.34
CA ARG A 20 18.38 10.94 -5.40
C ARG A 20 18.47 12.41 -5.78
N GLY A 21 17.34 13.11 -5.79
CA GLY A 21 17.25 14.46 -6.32
C GLY A 21 17.01 15.48 -5.21
N PRO A 22 17.62 16.67 -5.31
CA PRO A 22 17.28 17.78 -4.42
C PRO A 22 15.80 18.14 -4.60
N VAL A 23 15.18 18.55 -3.51
CA VAL A 23 13.79 19.02 -3.54
C VAL A 23 13.79 20.48 -4.00
N PRO A 24 12.98 20.85 -5.00
CA PRO A 24 12.90 22.22 -5.45
C PRO A 24 12.42 23.14 -4.30
N PRO A 25 12.91 24.39 -4.24
CA PRO A 25 12.53 25.32 -3.20
C PRO A 25 11.02 25.53 -3.19
N SER A 26 10.44 25.50 -1.98
CA SER A 26 9.02 25.79 -1.81
C SER A 26 8.73 27.26 -2.05
N ARG A 27 7.69 27.56 -2.82
CA ARG A 27 7.17 28.92 -3.03
C ARG A 27 6.29 29.43 -1.87
N GLY A 28 6.29 28.75 -0.73
CA GLY A 28 5.39 29.05 0.39
C GLY A 28 5.99 28.64 1.73
N THR A 29 5.20 28.75 2.79
CA THR A 29 5.64 28.54 4.18
C THR A 29 6.04 27.10 4.51
N LYS A 30 5.57 26.11 3.73
CA LYS A 30 5.84 24.70 4.00
C LYS A 30 6.90 24.14 3.05
N PRO A 31 8.02 23.58 3.55
CA PRO A 31 9.01 22.93 2.71
C PRO A 31 8.40 21.73 2.00
N ARG A 32 8.80 21.53 0.75
CA ARG A 32 8.44 20.35 -0.03
C ARG A 32 9.25 19.16 0.49
N ALA A 33 8.65 17.97 0.41
CA ALA A 33 9.32 16.73 0.79
C ALA A 33 9.71 15.86 -0.42
N TYR A 34 9.27 16.22 -1.63
CA TYR A 34 9.42 15.37 -2.82
C TYR A 34 9.89 16.20 -4.02
N CYS A 35 10.80 15.64 -4.81
CA CYS A 35 11.33 16.31 -6.00
C CYS A 35 10.31 16.46 -7.13
N SER A 36 9.31 15.57 -7.22
CA SER A 36 8.34 15.54 -8.32
C SER A 36 6.99 14.94 -7.93
N ARG A 37 5.95 15.24 -8.71
CA ARG A 37 4.60 14.67 -8.51
C ARG A 37 4.55 13.15 -8.67
N SER A 38 5.41 12.56 -9.51
CA SER A 38 5.52 11.10 -9.65
C SER A 38 6.05 10.43 -8.38
N CYS A 39 6.94 11.10 -7.64
CA CYS A 39 7.43 10.62 -6.35
C CYS A 39 6.36 10.72 -5.27
N VAL A 40 5.55 11.79 -5.28
CA VAL A 40 4.38 11.92 -4.39
C VAL A 40 3.40 10.78 -4.61
N GLN A 41 3.06 10.50 -5.87
CA GLN A 41 2.12 9.44 -6.23
C GLN A 41 2.61 8.06 -5.79
N ARG A 42 3.87 7.72 -6.09
CA ARG A 42 4.46 6.44 -5.68
C ARG A 42 4.57 6.31 -4.16
N ALA A 43 4.90 7.38 -3.45
CA ALA A 43 4.91 7.41 -1.99
C ALA A 43 3.50 7.22 -1.40
N HIS A 44 2.46 7.75 -2.06
CA HIS A 44 1.08 7.53 -1.64
C HIS A 44 0.64 6.08 -1.86
N GLU A 45 0.95 5.52 -3.03
CA GLU A 45 0.63 4.13 -3.38
C GLU A 45 1.36 3.13 -2.46
N SER A 46 2.63 3.36 -2.15
CA SER A 46 3.39 2.51 -1.24
C SER A 46 2.81 2.54 0.19
N ARG A 47 2.38 3.69 0.68
CA ARG A 47 1.65 3.79 1.96
C ARG A 47 0.33 3.04 1.93
N LYS A 48 -0.43 3.14 0.83
CA LYS A 48 -1.69 2.42 0.66
C LYS A 48 -1.48 0.91 0.64
N LEU A 49 -0.47 0.44 -0.08
CA LEU A 49 -0.08 -0.98 -0.13
C LEU A 49 0.39 -1.48 1.23
N ARG A 50 1.27 -0.73 1.93
CA ARG A 50 1.73 -1.08 3.27
C ARG A 50 0.57 -1.18 4.26
N LYS A 51 -0.38 -0.24 4.22
CA LYS A 51 -1.59 -0.29 5.06
C LYS A 51 -2.43 -1.54 4.79
N LYS A 52 -2.61 -1.90 3.51
CA LYS A 52 -3.31 -3.14 3.12
C LYS A 52 -2.59 -4.39 3.62
N LEU A 53 -1.27 -4.46 3.44
CA LEU A 53 -0.47 -5.60 3.91
C LEU A 53 -0.51 -5.75 5.43
N LEU A 54 -0.36 -4.66 6.16
CA LEU A 54 -0.49 -4.68 7.62
C LEU A 54 -1.89 -5.10 8.07
N GLY A 55 -2.94 -4.59 7.41
CA GLY A 55 -4.32 -5.01 7.69
C GLY A 55 -4.54 -6.50 7.46
N ALA A 56 -4.06 -7.04 6.33
CA ALA A 56 -4.15 -8.46 6.03
C ALA A 56 -3.36 -9.32 7.03
N TYR A 57 -2.15 -8.90 7.39
CA TYR A 57 -1.32 -9.58 8.39
C TYR A 57 -2.00 -9.64 9.76
N MET A 58 -2.53 -8.51 10.24
CA MET A 58 -3.21 -8.45 11.54
C MET A 58 -4.50 -9.28 11.53
N LYS A 59 -5.25 -9.27 10.42
CA LYS A 59 -6.44 -10.10 10.25
C LYS A 59 -6.11 -11.59 10.30
N GLY A 60 -5.12 -12.04 9.52
CA GLY A 60 -4.69 -13.44 9.53
C GLY A 60 -4.17 -13.89 10.90
N ARG A 61 -3.46 -13.01 11.63
CA ARG A 61 -3.02 -13.28 13.00
C ARG A 61 -4.18 -13.43 13.98
N ALA A 62 -5.25 -12.64 13.81
CA ALA A 62 -6.45 -12.75 14.64
C ALA A 62 -7.20 -14.06 14.36
N GLU A 63 -7.41 -14.42 13.09
CA GLU A 63 -8.06 -15.67 12.69
C GLU A 63 -7.28 -16.91 13.19
N GLU A 64 -5.95 -16.90 13.12
CA GLU A 64 -5.14 -18.00 13.69
C GLU A 64 -5.30 -18.09 15.22
N ALA A 65 -5.34 -16.96 15.92
CA ALA A 65 -5.53 -16.93 17.37
C ALA A 65 -6.90 -17.49 17.78
N GLU A 66 -7.96 -17.20 17.03
CA GLU A 66 -9.30 -17.76 17.26
C GLU A 66 -9.32 -19.28 17.06
N LEU A 67 -8.74 -19.77 15.96
CA LEU A 67 -8.66 -21.21 15.67
C LEU A 67 -7.82 -21.98 16.70
N ARG A 68 -6.76 -21.36 17.26
CA ARG A 68 -5.95 -21.96 18.33
C ARG A 68 -6.65 -21.88 19.69
N GLY A 69 -7.33 -20.77 20.00
CA GLY A 69 -8.04 -20.57 21.27
C GLY A 69 -9.20 -21.55 21.45
N GLY A 70 -9.93 -21.86 20.37
CA GLY A 70 -11.05 -22.81 20.39
C GLY A 70 -10.66 -24.27 20.69
N LYS A 71 -9.45 -24.70 20.33
CA LYS A 71 -8.99 -26.09 20.56
C LYS A 71 -8.58 -26.40 22.00
N SER A 72 -8.44 -25.38 22.85
CA SER A 72 -7.93 -25.56 24.22
C SER A 72 -9.02 -25.77 25.28
N ARG A 73 -10.29 -25.53 24.97
CA ARG A 73 -11.38 -25.58 25.96
C ARG A 73 -12.17 -26.89 25.97
N ASP A 74 -12.19 -27.64 24.87
CA ASP A 74 -13.02 -28.86 24.75
C ASP A 74 -12.23 -30.19 24.85
N ASP A 75 -10.89 -30.13 24.90
CA ASP A 75 -10.01 -31.32 25.02
C ASP A 75 -9.50 -31.57 26.45
N ALA A 76 -10.01 -30.85 27.46
CA ALA A 76 -9.68 -31.06 28.87
C ALA A 76 -10.33 -32.32 29.49
N GLY A 77 -10.73 -33.30 28.65
CA GLY A 77 -11.48 -34.49 29.06
C GLY A 77 -10.98 -35.83 28.51
N LYS A 78 -9.87 -35.89 27.76
CA LYS A 78 -9.29 -37.18 27.33
C LYS A 78 -7.95 -37.41 28.02
N SER A 79 -8.02 -38.11 29.15
CA SER A 79 -6.89 -38.61 29.94
C SER A 79 -5.84 -39.29 29.06
N ARG A 80 -4.58 -38.94 29.32
CA ARG A 80 -3.39 -39.58 28.76
C ARG A 80 -2.97 -40.72 29.68
N ASP A 81 -3.19 -41.95 29.25
CA ASP A 81 -2.44 -43.11 29.76
C ASP A 81 -1.63 -43.72 28.61
N PHE A 82 -0.42 -43.19 28.36
CA PHE A 82 0.64 -43.94 27.68
C PHE A 82 2.01 -43.29 27.99
N PRO A 83 2.83 -43.88 28.87
CA PRO A 83 4.22 -43.50 29.02
C PRO A 83 5.06 -44.26 27.99
N GLY A 84 5.89 -43.54 27.23
CA GLY A 84 7.00 -44.14 26.50
C GLY A 84 6.91 -44.04 24.99
N ARG A 85 7.44 -42.93 24.46
CA ARG A 85 8.57 -42.95 23.50
C ARG A 85 8.86 -41.50 23.10
N GLN A 86 9.91 -40.96 23.69
CA GLN A 86 10.67 -39.90 23.03
C GLN A 86 11.27 -40.53 21.76
N ALA A 87 10.72 -40.20 20.60
CA ALA A 87 11.42 -40.43 19.34
C ALA A 87 12.14 -39.12 18.98
N PRO A 88 13.48 -39.11 18.92
CA PRO A 88 14.21 -37.93 18.46
C PRO A 88 13.87 -37.64 17.00
N ALA A 89 13.75 -36.35 16.70
CA ALA A 89 13.37 -35.80 15.40
C ALA A 89 14.19 -36.39 14.25
N LYS A 90 13.50 -36.96 13.26
CA LYS A 90 14.11 -37.23 11.95
C LYS A 90 14.30 -35.90 11.25
N SER A 91 15.56 -35.46 11.18
CA SER A 91 16.02 -34.42 10.27
C SER A 91 15.52 -34.74 8.87
N ARG A 92 14.59 -33.92 8.35
CA ARG A 92 14.31 -33.91 6.92
C ARG A 92 15.48 -33.22 6.25
N ASP A 93 16.31 -34.01 5.58
CA ASP A 93 17.23 -33.54 4.55
C ASP A 93 16.45 -32.68 3.56
N PHE A 94 16.64 -31.36 3.63
CA PHE A 94 16.22 -30.47 2.59
C PHE A 94 17.17 -30.67 1.41
N PRO A 95 16.71 -31.01 0.19
CA PRO A 95 17.59 -30.97 -0.97
C PRO A 95 18.05 -29.52 -1.16
N LYS A 96 19.37 -29.33 -1.18
CA LYS A 96 20.01 -28.05 -1.52
C LYS A 96 19.41 -27.55 -2.85
N PRO A 97 19.05 -26.27 -2.98
CA PRO A 97 18.71 -25.71 -4.29
C PRO A 97 19.95 -25.82 -5.19
N GLN A 98 19.89 -26.67 -6.21
CA GLN A 98 20.84 -26.65 -7.30
C GLN A 98 20.71 -25.31 -8.02
N VAL A 99 21.63 -24.40 -7.73
CA VAL A 99 21.83 -23.20 -8.53
C VAL A 99 22.49 -23.69 -9.82
N ASN A 100 21.71 -23.89 -10.88
CA ASN A 100 22.25 -24.08 -12.22
C ASN A 100 22.80 -22.73 -12.71
N PRO A 101 24.13 -22.55 -12.87
CA PRO A 101 24.66 -21.38 -13.54
C PRO A 101 24.68 -21.67 -15.04
N GLY A 102 23.79 -21.04 -15.80
CA GLY A 102 23.96 -20.97 -17.26
C GLY A 102 22.74 -21.27 -18.12
N VAL A 103 21.65 -20.53 -17.92
CA VAL A 103 20.75 -20.27 -19.05
C VAL A 103 21.09 -18.88 -19.59
N PRO A 104 21.72 -18.76 -20.78
CA PRO A 104 21.86 -17.46 -21.43
C PRO A 104 20.46 -16.93 -21.73
N ARG A 105 20.13 -15.81 -21.10
CA ARG A 105 18.91 -15.05 -21.35
C ARG A 105 18.88 -14.65 -22.83
N PRO A 106 17.83 -14.97 -23.61
CA PRO A 106 17.76 -14.50 -24.99
C PRO A 106 17.76 -12.97 -24.99
N ALA A 107 18.68 -12.40 -25.75
CA ALA A 107 18.79 -10.96 -25.96
C ALA A 107 17.48 -10.45 -26.57
N VAL A 108 16.70 -9.73 -25.77
CA VAL A 108 15.58 -8.95 -26.30
C VAL A 108 16.17 -7.80 -27.14
N PRO A 109 15.80 -7.65 -28.41
CA PRO A 109 16.25 -6.52 -29.21
C PRO A 109 15.69 -5.23 -28.60
N VAL A 110 16.60 -4.30 -28.35
CA VAL A 110 16.33 -2.94 -27.90
C VAL A 110 15.64 -2.21 -29.05
N THR A 111 14.31 -2.13 -29.04
CA THR A 111 13.60 -1.16 -29.89
C THR A 111 13.72 0.22 -29.26
N SER A 112 14.57 1.00 -29.90
CA SER A 112 14.82 2.41 -29.68
C SER A 112 13.57 3.28 -29.90
N ALA A 113 13.34 4.16 -28.92
CA ALA A 113 12.82 5.52 -29.05
C ALA A 113 11.28 5.76 -29.11
N PRO A 114 10.81 6.91 -28.56
CA PRO A 114 9.46 7.09 -28.05
C PRO A 114 8.47 7.52 -29.12
N ARG A 115 7.31 6.86 -29.18
CA ARG A 115 6.15 7.40 -29.91
C ARG A 115 5.63 8.62 -29.17
N SER A 116 5.83 9.77 -29.80
CA SER A 116 5.14 11.03 -29.52
C SER A 116 3.66 10.76 -29.25
N LYS A 117 3.19 11.05 -28.04
CA LYS A 117 1.77 11.27 -27.79
C LYS A 117 1.40 12.60 -28.46
N GLY A 118 1.26 12.54 -29.78
CA GLY A 118 0.56 13.55 -30.55
C GLY A 118 -0.78 13.78 -29.87
N ARG A 119 -1.01 15.02 -29.45
CA ARG A 119 -2.34 15.49 -29.05
C ARG A 119 -3.27 15.13 -30.19
N ARG A 120 -4.37 14.42 -29.89
CA ARG A 120 -5.45 14.26 -30.85
C ARG A 120 -5.82 15.66 -31.37
N PRO A 121 -5.92 15.88 -32.69
CA PRO A 121 -6.53 17.09 -33.20
C PRO A 121 -7.92 17.21 -32.57
N LEU A 122 -8.19 18.36 -31.95
CA LEU A 122 -9.53 18.67 -31.45
C LEU A 122 -10.45 18.74 -32.67
N LEU A 123 -11.29 17.72 -32.86
CA LEU A 123 -12.47 17.89 -33.71
C LEU A 123 -13.30 19.01 -33.07
N PRO A 124 -13.74 20.02 -33.84
CA PRO A 124 -14.74 20.94 -33.33
C PRO A 124 -15.99 20.14 -32.95
N PRO A 125 -16.68 20.50 -31.85
CA PRO A 125 -17.95 19.89 -31.52
C PRO A 125 -18.93 20.09 -32.69
N ALA A 126 -19.79 19.10 -32.92
CA ALA A 126 -20.83 19.20 -33.94
C ALA A 126 -21.66 20.49 -33.72
N PRO A 127 -22.01 21.24 -34.78
CA PRO A 127 -22.85 22.42 -34.65
C PRO A 127 -24.22 21.99 -34.11
N GLY A 128 -24.62 22.54 -32.95
CA GLY A 128 -25.93 22.30 -32.34
C GLY A 128 -25.91 21.80 -30.89
N VAL A 129 -24.75 21.51 -30.28
CA VAL A 129 -24.68 21.13 -28.86
C VAL A 129 -24.37 22.36 -28.01
N THR A 130 -25.40 23.06 -27.55
CA THR A 130 -25.27 24.09 -26.50
C THR A 130 -25.00 23.39 -25.16
N ARG A 131 -24.07 23.97 -24.39
CA ARG A 131 -23.59 23.48 -23.08
C ARG A 131 -24.58 23.82 -21.95
N GLU A 132 -25.88 23.74 -22.22
CA GLU A 132 -26.96 24.25 -21.36
C GLU A 132 -27.94 23.13 -20.92
N THR A 133 -27.59 21.86 -21.11
CA THR A 133 -28.45 20.76 -20.64
C THR A 133 -27.62 19.63 -20.06
N LEU A 134 -26.87 19.95 -19.01
CA LEU A 134 -26.56 18.95 -18.00
C LEU A 134 -27.56 19.16 -16.86
N PRO A 135 -28.44 18.18 -16.56
CA PRO A 135 -29.22 18.26 -15.35
C PRO A 135 -28.25 18.34 -14.18
N LEU A 136 -28.35 19.44 -13.44
CA LEU A 136 -27.80 19.61 -12.11
C LEU A 136 -28.17 18.33 -11.35
N PHE A 137 -27.16 17.52 -11.03
CA PHE A 137 -27.33 16.36 -10.18
C PHE A 137 -28.06 16.82 -8.93
N GLY A 138 -29.22 16.22 -8.67
CA GLY A 138 -30.00 16.49 -7.48
C GLY A 138 -29.14 16.35 -6.24
N ASP A 139 -29.10 17.40 -5.43
CA ASP A 139 -28.65 17.38 -4.06
C ASP A 139 -29.67 16.56 -3.24
N ASP A 140 -29.54 15.24 -3.33
CA ASP A 140 -30.17 14.26 -2.46
C ASP A 140 -29.26 14.04 -1.24
N ASP A 141 -29.84 14.25 -0.07
CA ASP A 141 -29.39 13.81 1.25
C ASP A 141 -28.02 14.27 1.78
N THR A 142 -28.01 15.45 2.41
CA THR A 142 -27.12 15.73 3.54
C THR A 142 -27.85 16.58 4.59
N GLN A 143 -28.53 15.93 5.53
CA GLN A 143 -28.71 16.47 6.87
C GLN A 143 -27.95 15.59 7.87
N PRO A 144 -26.77 16.02 8.38
CA PRO A 144 -26.24 15.50 9.62
C PRO A 144 -27.10 16.04 10.78
N GLY A 145 -27.70 15.14 11.55
CA GLY A 145 -28.47 15.51 12.74
C GLY A 145 -27.62 16.10 13.87
N PRO A 146 -28.25 16.75 14.85
CA PRO A 146 -27.75 16.79 16.21
C PRO A 146 -28.57 15.84 17.08
N LEU A 147 -27.95 14.75 17.55
CA LEU A 147 -28.42 14.07 18.75
C LEU A 147 -27.95 14.91 19.93
N ASP A 148 -28.81 15.81 20.39
CA ASP A 148 -28.69 16.49 21.67
C ASP A 148 -28.78 15.45 22.80
N GLY A 149 -27.62 14.92 23.20
CA GLY A 149 -27.45 14.19 24.45
C GLY A 149 -27.46 15.17 25.62
N ARG A 150 -28.66 15.58 26.05
CA ARG A 150 -28.84 16.22 27.34
C ARG A 150 -28.62 15.19 28.44
N ALA A 151 -27.56 15.42 29.22
CA ALA A 151 -27.43 14.90 30.56
C ALA A 151 -28.48 15.61 31.43
N ASP A 152 -29.40 14.84 32.01
CA ASP A 152 -30.17 15.28 33.16
C ASP A 152 -29.80 14.38 34.33
N THR A 153 -29.07 15.02 35.24
CA THR A 153 -29.00 14.78 36.67
C THR A 153 -30.39 14.79 37.30
N GLU A 154 -30.76 13.72 38.02
CA GLU A 154 -31.10 13.67 39.45
C GLU A 154 -31.65 12.27 39.81
#